data_AF-A0A354B7B8-F1
#
_entry.id   AF-A0A354B7B8-F1
#
_cell.length_a   1.000
_cell.length_b   1.000
_cell.length_c   1.000
_cell.angle_alpha   90.00
_cell.angle_beta   90.00
_cell.angle_gamma   90.00
#
_symmetry.space_group_name_H-M   'P 1'
#
loop_
_entity.id
_entity.type
_entity.pdbx_description
1 polymer ?
#
loop_
_entity_poly.entity_id
_entity_poly.type
_entity_poly.pdbx_seq_one_letter_code
_entity_poly.pdbx_strand_id
1 'polypeptide(L)'
;MAPENTDAHGRAEAITAHNPFSGNRLGFDAPSVVDACVEGRTVIVTYADSTRNTFHHQWLRHSCYSEVSGNPADGIRFTTAISFDSDIAPTSVAALDGDLAIVWNDGHTSLFGSDWLRHHAYDTAGRARRASWRPTTWRAELADHFPTVSSEDACDGGEGQLRLYRTLLDYGIVRVSGLGTEPEQTEVLANLLGPIHETTVYGYIYDVRAEPVAKLGAKTGMPQAPHIDDAFAYSPPGIDVFHCLHNTDIGGMSTYVDGFAIAESIRAEAPEAHELLTTVPIQHIRRHPDEIDLRFRGPLISLDEWGNTRGIRYFDRAMAPLDVDPDLVEPMYDAIREYNRRMVDPAFVAEIRVSPGDGMLIDNHRVMHGRTAFDPSSGRHIRLCHVPRDEFHGRWRELARRLAPADHDLHLPQGSLT
;
A
#
# COMPACT_ATOMS: atom_id res chain seq x y z
N MET A 1 -29.49 36.10 -34.54
CA MET A 1 -28.69 34.87 -34.35
C MET A 1 -27.58 35.22 -33.39
N ALA A 2 -27.57 34.55 -32.24
CA ALA A 2 -26.78 34.88 -31.07
C ALA A 2 -25.27 34.61 -31.26
N PRO A 3 -24.39 35.33 -30.55
CA PRO A 3 -22.94 35.07 -30.55
C PRO A 3 -22.50 34.11 -29.43
N GLU A 4 -21.30 33.54 -29.65
CA GLU A 4 -20.33 32.98 -28.69
C GLU A 4 -20.67 31.73 -27.88
N ASN A 5 -19.71 30.80 -27.84
CA ASN A 5 -18.99 30.49 -26.59
C ASN A 5 -17.66 29.75 -26.88
N THR A 6 -16.53 30.47 -26.83
CA THR A 6 -15.17 29.89 -26.87
C THR A 6 -14.49 29.88 -25.50
N ASP A 7 -15.25 29.92 -24.40
CA ASP A 7 -14.74 29.96 -23.02
C ASP A 7 -14.97 28.64 -22.26
N ALA A 8 -14.64 27.48 -22.86
CA ALA A 8 -14.76 26.16 -22.22
C ALA A 8 -13.53 25.74 -21.40
N HIS A 9 -12.46 26.53 -21.42
CA HIS A 9 -11.31 26.34 -20.53
C HIS A 9 -11.16 27.59 -19.69
N GLY A 10 -11.75 27.56 -18.49
CA GLY A 10 -11.71 28.65 -17.53
C GLY A 10 -10.29 29.20 -17.37
N ARG A 11 -10.20 30.52 -17.27
CA ARG A 11 -8.94 31.24 -17.01
C ARG A 11 -8.22 30.58 -15.82
N ALA A 12 -6.91 30.33 -15.98
CA ALA A 12 -6.04 29.76 -14.95
C ALA A 12 -6.05 30.53 -13.61
N GLU A 13 -6.61 31.74 -13.60
CA GLU A 13 -6.76 32.62 -12.44
C GLU A 13 -7.80 32.14 -11.39
N ALA A 14 -8.53 31.05 -11.64
CA ALA A 14 -9.57 30.52 -10.74
C ALA A 14 -9.30 29.12 -10.17
N ILE A 15 -8.08 28.57 -10.36
CA ILE A 15 -7.70 27.31 -9.71
C ILE A 15 -6.91 27.65 -8.45
N THR A 16 -7.60 27.76 -7.32
CA THR A 16 -6.93 27.75 -6.01
C THR A 16 -6.54 26.30 -5.72
N ALA A 17 -5.40 25.87 -6.25
CA ALA A 17 -4.87 24.56 -5.91
C ALA A 17 -4.39 24.61 -4.44
N HIS A 18 -5.21 24.06 -3.54
CA HIS A 18 -4.88 23.96 -2.11
C HIS A 18 -3.97 22.76 -1.88
N ASN A 19 -2.70 22.87 -2.27
CA ASN A 19 -1.68 22.00 -1.71
C ASN A 19 -1.18 22.60 -0.38
N PRO A 20 -1.39 21.93 0.77
CA PRO A 20 -0.91 22.41 2.05
C PRO A 20 0.62 22.40 2.16
N PHE A 21 1.32 21.67 1.28
CA PHE A 21 2.77 21.71 1.18
C PHE A 21 3.18 23.02 0.50
N SER A 22 3.92 23.87 1.23
CA SER A 22 4.52 25.10 0.67
C SER A 22 5.82 24.79 -0.09
N GLY A 23 5.93 23.60 -0.68
CA GLY A 23 7.08 23.14 -1.42
C GLY A 23 8.26 22.83 -0.49
N ASN A 24 9.04 23.85 -0.15
CA ASN A 24 10.23 23.72 0.69
C ASN A 24 9.94 23.72 2.21
N ARG A 25 8.66 23.60 2.61
CA ARG A 25 8.20 23.59 4.01
C ARG A 25 6.96 22.70 4.12
N LEU A 26 6.86 21.95 5.22
CA LEU A 26 5.80 20.96 5.45
C LEU A 26 4.74 21.43 6.45
N GLY A 27 5.06 22.42 7.29
CA GLY A 27 4.14 22.98 8.29
C GLY A 27 4.13 22.20 9.60
N PHE A 28 5.20 21.45 9.91
CA PHE A 28 5.33 20.70 11.16
C PHE A 28 6.34 21.36 12.10
N ASP A 29 6.20 21.05 13.39
CA ASP A 29 7.19 21.48 14.39
C ASP A 29 8.51 20.75 14.18
N ALA A 30 9.58 21.51 14.00
CA ALA A 30 10.94 21.00 13.93
C ALA A 30 11.92 21.99 14.57
N PRO A 31 13.06 21.53 15.10
CA PRO A 31 14.11 22.40 15.61
C PRO A 31 14.60 23.35 14.53
N SER A 32 14.62 24.66 14.82
CA SER A 32 15.07 25.69 13.88
C SER A 32 16.52 25.49 13.43
N VAL A 33 16.82 25.86 12.19
CA VAL A 33 18.21 26.02 11.71
C VAL A 33 18.85 27.18 12.45
N VAL A 34 20.00 26.95 13.08
CA VAL A 34 20.76 27.98 13.80
C VAL A 34 22.08 28.34 13.13
N ASP A 35 22.62 27.44 12.31
CA ASP A 35 23.86 27.66 11.56
C ASP A 35 23.90 26.77 10.32
N ALA A 36 24.63 27.23 9.30
CA ALA A 36 24.88 26.47 8.09
C ALA A 36 26.27 26.81 7.53
N CYS A 37 27.02 25.80 7.12
CA CYS A 37 28.33 25.99 6.49
C CYS A 37 28.55 25.05 5.31
N VAL A 38 29.43 25.44 4.40
CA VAL A 38 29.77 24.64 3.22
C VAL A 38 30.99 23.78 3.53
N GLU A 39 30.89 22.48 3.28
CA GLU A 39 32.02 21.56 3.31
C GLU A 39 32.04 20.75 2.01
N GLY A 40 33.07 21.00 1.18
CA GLY A 40 33.22 20.37 -0.14
C GLY A 40 32.02 20.65 -1.06
N ARG A 41 31.24 19.60 -1.37
CA ARG A 41 30.04 19.67 -2.23
C ARG A 41 28.73 19.60 -1.45
N THR A 42 28.79 19.93 -0.17
CA THR A 42 27.66 19.81 0.77
C THR A 42 27.49 21.06 1.63
N VAL A 43 26.26 21.24 2.10
CA VAL A 43 25.91 22.17 3.17
C VAL A 43 25.63 21.36 4.43
N ILE A 44 26.35 21.67 5.51
CA ILE A 44 26.08 21.14 6.85
C ILE A 44 25.14 22.11 7.54
N VAL A 45 23.98 21.62 7.95
CA VAL A 45 22.96 22.38 8.67
C VAL A 45 23.02 21.98 10.15
N THR A 46 23.15 22.95 11.04
CA THR A 46 23.06 22.74 12.50
C THR A 46 21.73 23.29 13.00
N TYR A 47 21.03 22.49 13.80
CA TYR A 47 19.73 22.83 14.35
C TYR A 47 19.81 23.23 15.84
N ALA A 48 18.76 23.84 16.36
CA ALA A 48 18.67 24.30 17.76
C ALA A 48 18.82 23.18 18.80
N ASP A 49 18.49 21.93 18.45
CA ASP A 49 18.70 20.74 19.28
C ASP A 49 20.13 20.17 19.18
N SER A 50 21.06 20.91 18.55
CA SER A 50 22.44 20.52 18.27
C SER A 50 22.63 19.35 17.30
N THR A 51 21.55 18.82 16.72
CA THR A 51 21.66 17.85 15.64
C THR A 51 22.23 18.51 14.38
N ARG A 52 22.83 17.70 13.52
CA ARG A 52 23.38 18.13 12.24
C ARG A 52 22.97 17.19 11.13
N ASN A 53 22.59 17.75 9.99
CA ASN A 53 22.39 16.98 8.76
C ASN A 53 23.19 17.61 7.61
N THR A 54 23.64 16.79 6.69
CA THR A 54 24.48 17.21 5.55
C THR A 54 23.71 17.01 4.24
N PHE A 55 23.60 18.07 3.44
CA PHE A 55 22.84 18.09 2.20
C PHE A 55 23.72 18.44 0.99
N HIS A 56 23.69 17.64 -0.07
CA HIS A 56 24.48 17.91 -1.29
C HIS A 56 23.93 19.12 -2.06
N HIS A 57 24.81 19.89 -2.70
CA HIS A 57 24.44 21.08 -3.48
C HIS A 57 23.41 20.76 -4.56
N GLN A 58 23.68 19.74 -5.39
CA GLN A 58 22.76 19.31 -6.45
C GLN A 58 21.41 18.87 -5.89
N TRP A 59 21.40 18.20 -4.73
CA TRP A 59 20.17 17.75 -4.10
C TRP A 59 19.32 18.93 -3.64
N LEU A 60 19.91 19.91 -2.95
CA LEU A 60 19.22 21.13 -2.54
C LEU A 60 18.70 21.91 -3.75
N ARG A 61 19.56 22.17 -4.75
CA ARG A 61 19.19 22.94 -5.95
C ARG A 61 18.06 22.29 -6.75
N HIS A 62 18.08 20.96 -6.90
CA HIS A 62 17.06 20.19 -7.60
C HIS A 62 15.73 20.11 -6.84
N SER A 63 15.81 20.07 -5.50
CA SER A 63 14.63 19.95 -4.64
C SER A 63 13.94 21.27 -4.34
N CYS A 64 14.45 22.40 -4.85
CA CYS A 64 13.86 23.72 -4.63
C CYS A 64 12.46 23.85 -5.27
N TYR A 65 11.51 24.39 -4.51
CA TYR A 65 10.14 24.73 -4.91
C TYR A 65 9.84 26.24 -4.85
N SER A 66 10.85 27.11 -4.97
CA SER A 66 10.59 28.52 -5.25
C SER A 66 9.68 28.66 -6.49
N GLU A 67 8.99 29.79 -6.66
CA GLU A 67 8.08 30.04 -7.80
C GLU A 67 8.71 29.80 -9.19
N VAL A 68 10.04 29.95 -9.30
CA VAL A 68 10.79 29.70 -10.55
C VAL A 68 11.10 28.21 -10.75
N SER A 69 11.19 27.44 -9.66
CA SER A 69 11.68 26.06 -9.65
C SER A 69 10.55 25.03 -9.61
N GLY A 70 9.34 25.41 -9.22
CA GLY A 70 8.16 24.56 -9.23
C GLY A 70 6.91 25.29 -8.77
N ASN A 71 5.79 24.57 -8.77
CA ASN A 71 4.54 25.04 -8.21
C ASN A 71 4.19 24.19 -6.98
N PRO A 72 4.36 24.73 -5.76
CA PRO A 72 3.88 24.07 -4.55
C PRO A 72 2.41 23.66 -4.64
N ALA A 73 1.58 24.46 -5.31
CA ALA A 73 0.13 24.28 -5.35
C ALA A 73 -0.32 22.99 -6.06
N ASP A 74 0.47 22.46 -6.99
CA ASP A 74 0.21 21.16 -7.65
C ASP A 74 1.29 20.10 -7.35
N GLY A 75 2.34 20.47 -6.61
CA GLY A 75 3.44 19.57 -6.21
C GLY A 75 4.46 19.27 -7.31
N ILE A 76 4.36 19.92 -8.48
CA ILE A 76 5.24 19.64 -9.63
C ILE A 76 6.42 20.62 -9.67
N ARG A 77 7.63 20.09 -9.93
CA ARG A 77 8.82 20.91 -10.17
C ARG A 77 8.98 21.21 -11.66
N PHE A 78 9.38 22.45 -11.96
CA PHE A 78 9.82 22.88 -13.29
C PHE A 78 11.32 22.64 -13.49
N THR A 79 12.09 22.72 -12.39
CA THR A 79 13.51 22.39 -12.41
C THR A 79 13.68 20.88 -12.61
N THR A 80 14.50 20.51 -13.58
CA THR A 80 14.93 19.14 -13.85
C THR A 80 16.42 19.00 -13.53
N ALA A 81 16.94 17.77 -13.50
CA ALA A 81 18.35 17.52 -13.22
C ALA A 81 19.32 18.17 -14.25
N ILE A 82 18.84 18.54 -15.45
CA ILE A 82 19.64 19.22 -16.49
C ILE A 82 19.47 20.74 -16.49
N SER A 83 18.58 21.27 -15.64
CA SER A 83 18.27 22.71 -15.62
C SER A 83 19.38 23.56 -14.98
N PHE A 84 20.38 22.93 -14.38
CA PHE A 84 21.53 23.58 -13.76
C PHE A 84 22.77 22.69 -13.95
N ASP A 85 23.96 23.30 -13.90
CA ASP A 85 25.21 22.57 -14.07
C ASP A 85 25.53 21.68 -12.87
N SER A 86 26.13 20.52 -13.13
CA SER A 86 26.46 19.56 -12.07
C SER A 86 27.43 20.12 -11.03
N ASP A 87 28.21 21.16 -11.36
CA ASP A 87 29.13 21.84 -10.45
C ASP A 87 28.48 22.96 -9.62
N ILE A 88 27.14 23.11 -9.68
CA ILE A 88 26.38 24.07 -8.87
C ILE A 88 26.88 24.14 -7.43
N ALA A 89 27.12 25.37 -6.96
CA ALA A 89 27.66 25.64 -5.64
C ALA A 89 27.02 26.88 -5.03
N PRO A 90 26.84 26.92 -3.70
CA PRO A 90 26.39 28.11 -3.03
C PRO A 90 27.48 29.19 -3.06
N THR A 91 27.11 30.40 -3.41
CA THR A 91 27.92 31.61 -3.16
C THR A 91 27.71 32.14 -1.74
N SER A 92 26.57 31.79 -1.12
CA SER A 92 26.27 32.10 0.28
C SER A 92 25.32 31.06 0.87
N VAL A 93 25.50 30.74 2.15
CA VAL A 93 24.58 29.96 2.99
C VAL A 93 24.38 30.68 4.32
N ALA A 94 23.16 30.70 4.83
CA ALA A 94 22.85 31.31 6.12
C ALA A 94 21.63 30.66 6.79
N ALA A 95 21.60 30.72 8.11
CA ALA A 95 20.37 30.56 8.87
C ALA A 95 19.57 31.86 8.77
N LEU A 96 18.30 31.79 8.34
CA LEU A 96 17.39 32.93 8.23
C LEU A 96 16.04 32.54 8.82
N ASP A 97 15.63 33.20 9.90
CA ASP A 97 14.33 32.97 10.57
C ASP A 97 14.06 31.48 10.92
N GLY A 98 15.12 30.74 11.24
CA GLY A 98 15.04 29.31 11.58
C GLY A 98 15.03 28.35 10.37
N ASP A 99 15.26 28.87 9.18
CA ASP A 99 15.36 28.13 7.91
C ASP A 99 16.78 28.21 7.33
N LEU A 100 17.03 27.40 6.30
CA LEU A 100 18.24 27.47 5.48
C LEU A 100 18.01 28.35 4.25
N ALA A 101 18.74 29.47 4.16
CA ALA A 101 18.81 30.32 2.98
C ALA A 101 20.09 30.04 2.17
N ILE A 102 19.97 29.93 0.85
CA ILE A 102 21.08 29.68 -0.07
C ILE A 102 21.01 30.66 -1.25
N VAL A 103 22.16 31.22 -1.61
CA VAL A 103 22.38 31.90 -2.89
C VAL A 103 23.31 31.06 -3.73
N TRP A 104 22.91 30.74 -4.96
CA TRP A 104 23.64 29.85 -5.87
C TRP A 104 24.53 30.64 -6.85
N ASN A 105 25.52 29.96 -7.45
CA ASN A 105 26.41 30.54 -8.46
C ASN A 105 25.74 30.80 -9.83
N ASP A 106 24.54 30.25 -10.06
CA ASP A 106 23.65 30.59 -11.18
C ASP A 106 22.77 31.84 -10.89
N GLY A 107 22.93 32.45 -9.71
CA GLY A 107 22.15 33.60 -9.25
C GLY A 107 20.79 33.23 -8.63
N HIS A 108 20.40 31.96 -8.61
CA HIS A 108 19.17 31.51 -7.97
C HIS A 108 19.24 31.63 -6.45
N THR A 109 18.10 31.79 -5.80
CA THR A 109 17.98 31.77 -4.34
C THR A 109 17.01 30.70 -3.89
N SER A 110 17.30 30.04 -2.78
CA SER A 110 16.45 28.99 -2.24
C SER A 110 16.31 29.15 -0.73
N LEU A 111 15.11 28.92 -0.22
CA LEU A 111 14.80 28.90 1.20
C LEU A 111 14.19 27.55 1.55
N PHE A 112 14.74 26.85 2.54
CA PHE A 112 14.27 25.54 2.99
C PHE A 112 13.88 25.56 4.47
N GLY A 113 12.65 25.14 4.75
CA GLY A 113 12.13 24.95 6.11
C GLY A 113 12.94 23.91 6.88
N SER A 114 13.19 24.18 8.16
CA SER A 114 13.85 23.21 9.05
C SER A 114 13.12 21.87 9.12
N ASP A 115 11.79 21.90 9.12
CA ASP A 115 10.91 20.74 9.07
C ASP A 115 11.11 19.91 7.79
N TRP A 116 11.12 20.58 6.64
CA TRP A 116 11.36 19.92 5.35
C TRP A 116 12.75 19.29 5.30
N LEU A 117 13.79 19.99 5.77
CA LEU A 117 15.16 19.47 5.79
C LEU A 117 15.27 18.24 6.71
N ARG A 118 14.75 18.32 7.94
CA ARG A 118 14.77 17.19 8.90
C ARG A 118 14.02 15.98 8.37
N HIS A 119 12.88 16.23 7.74
CA HIS A 119 12.04 15.18 7.19
C HIS A 119 12.73 14.41 6.05
N HIS A 120 13.45 15.14 5.19
CA HIS A 120 14.15 14.61 4.01
C HIS A 120 15.63 14.28 4.24
N ALA A 121 16.12 14.36 5.48
CA ALA A 121 17.49 13.94 5.81
C ALA A 121 17.75 12.51 5.32
N TYR A 122 18.78 12.33 4.49
CA TYR A 122 19.12 11.06 3.85
C TYR A 122 20.31 10.34 4.50
N ASP A 123 20.74 10.81 5.67
CA ASP A 123 21.69 10.06 6.50
C ASP A 123 21.09 8.73 6.99
N THR A 124 21.92 7.92 7.65
CA THR A 124 21.49 6.59 8.11
C THR A 124 20.28 6.65 9.02
N ALA A 125 20.22 7.63 9.94
CA ALA A 125 19.11 7.78 10.87
C ALA A 125 17.81 8.19 10.16
N GLY A 126 17.86 9.19 9.28
CA GLY A 126 16.69 9.65 8.51
C GLY A 126 16.15 8.57 7.58
N ARG A 127 17.02 7.82 6.91
CA ARG A 127 16.60 6.67 6.07
C ARG A 127 16.00 5.54 6.91
N ALA A 128 16.60 5.21 8.06
CA ALA A 128 16.08 4.18 8.96
C ALA A 128 14.71 4.57 9.54
N ARG A 129 14.48 5.86 9.87
CA ARG A 129 13.17 6.36 10.31
C ARG A 129 12.11 6.12 9.24
N ARG A 130 12.35 6.52 7.99
CA ARG A 130 11.38 6.32 6.90
C ARG A 130 11.13 4.84 6.62
N ALA A 131 12.14 4.00 6.77
CA ALA A 131 12.03 2.55 6.66
C ALA A 131 11.65 1.84 7.97
N SER A 132 11.10 2.54 8.98
CA SER A 132 10.87 1.96 10.32
C SER A 132 9.55 1.21 10.48
N TRP A 133 8.59 1.41 9.57
CA TRP A 133 7.31 0.72 9.63
C TRP A 133 7.51 -0.80 9.58
N ARG A 134 6.82 -1.53 10.46
CA ARG A 134 6.83 -3.00 10.47
C ARG A 134 5.40 -3.50 10.65
N PRO A 135 4.99 -4.55 9.89
CA PRO A 135 3.70 -5.17 10.10
C PRO A 135 3.65 -5.91 11.43
N THR A 136 2.47 -5.97 12.03
CA THR A 136 2.16 -6.92 13.11
C THR A 136 1.77 -8.24 12.46
N THR A 137 2.69 -9.20 12.42
CA THR A 137 2.40 -10.55 11.90
C THR A 137 1.57 -11.34 12.90
N TRP A 138 0.67 -12.18 12.40
CA TRP A 138 -0.24 -12.98 13.23
C TRP A 138 -0.43 -14.38 12.67
N ARG A 139 -0.93 -15.28 13.51
CA ARG A 139 -1.35 -16.63 13.13
C ARG A 139 -2.79 -16.88 13.61
N ALA A 140 -3.14 -18.12 13.98
CA ALA A 140 -4.51 -18.47 14.34
C ALA A 140 -5.09 -17.67 15.52
N GLU A 141 -4.23 -17.17 16.43
CA GLU A 141 -4.62 -16.33 17.58
C GLU A 141 -5.30 -15.03 17.20
N LEU A 142 -5.21 -14.56 15.94
CA LEU A 142 -5.97 -13.40 15.47
C LEU A 142 -7.48 -13.59 15.66
N ALA A 143 -7.97 -14.84 15.56
CA ALA A 143 -9.39 -15.16 15.70
C ALA A 143 -9.93 -14.84 17.10
N ASP A 144 -9.10 -14.89 18.14
CA ASP A 144 -9.50 -14.62 19.52
C ASP A 144 -9.86 -13.14 19.73
N HIS A 145 -9.13 -12.25 19.05
CA HIS A 145 -9.28 -10.79 19.16
C HIS A 145 -9.13 -10.14 17.79
N PHE A 146 -10.12 -10.35 16.94
CA PHE A 146 -10.04 -9.90 15.55
C PHE A 146 -10.02 -8.37 15.44
N PRO A 147 -9.06 -7.77 14.68
CA PRO A 147 -8.97 -6.32 14.53
C PRO A 147 -10.27 -5.74 13.97
N THR A 148 -10.94 -4.91 14.75
CA THR A 148 -12.30 -4.42 14.45
C THR A 148 -12.41 -2.93 14.71
N VAL A 149 -13.05 -2.22 13.78
CA VAL A 149 -13.44 -0.81 13.90
C VAL A 149 -14.94 -0.70 13.60
N SER A 150 -15.67 0.17 14.30
CA SER A 150 -17.09 0.38 14.00
C SER A 150 -17.25 1.15 12.67
N SER A 151 -18.38 0.98 11.99
CA SER A 151 -18.72 1.79 10.81
C SER A 151 -18.76 3.29 11.12
N GLU A 152 -19.21 3.66 12.32
CA GLU A 152 -19.20 5.05 12.81
C GLU A 152 -17.78 5.62 12.87
N ASP A 153 -16.85 4.91 13.53
CA ASP A 153 -15.45 5.33 13.62
C ASP A 153 -14.79 5.33 12.23
N ALA A 154 -15.04 4.31 11.42
CA ALA A 154 -14.46 4.18 10.08
C ALA A 154 -14.82 5.35 9.15
N CYS A 155 -15.99 5.95 9.34
CA CYS A 155 -16.54 7.00 8.49
C CYS A 155 -16.40 8.42 9.09
N ASP A 156 -15.69 8.59 10.20
CA ASP A 156 -15.65 9.87 10.93
C ASP A 156 -14.79 10.97 10.26
N GLY A 157 -13.94 10.62 9.28
CA GLY A 157 -13.04 11.57 8.63
C GLY A 157 -11.83 12.01 9.48
N GLY A 158 -11.65 11.38 10.65
CA GLY A 158 -10.78 11.81 11.74
C GLY A 158 -9.97 10.66 12.35
N GLU A 159 -9.91 10.62 13.68
CA GLU A 159 -9.10 9.65 14.43
C GLU A 159 -9.63 8.22 14.27
N GLY A 160 -10.95 8.03 14.14
CA GLY A 160 -11.56 6.72 13.87
C GLY A 160 -11.13 6.13 12.54
N GLN A 161 -11.21 6.93 11.48
CA GLN A 161 -10.76 6.54 10.15
C GLN A 161 -9.23 6.31 10.11
N LEU A 162 -8.45 7.10 10.85
CA LEU A 162 -7.01 6.85 10.97
C LEU A 162 -6.72 5.53 11.68
N ARG A 163 -7.48 5.18 12.74
CA ARG A 163 -7.38 3.88 13.40
C ARG A 163 -7.70 2.74 12.44
N LEU A 164 -8.74 2.88 11.61
CA LEU A 164 -9.07 1.89 10.56
C LEU A 164 -7.86 1.66 9.64
N TYR A 165 -7.29 2.73 9.09
CA TYR A 165 -6.18 2.63 8.15
C TYR A 165 -4.91 2.06 8.79
N ARG A 166 -4.56 2.49 10.00
CA ARG A 166 -3.42 1.93 10.75
C ARG A 166 -3.63 0.44 11.03
N THR A 167 -4.84 0.05 11.43
CA THR A 167 -5.17 -1.36 11.68
C THR A 167 -5.03 -2.18 10.39
N LEU A 168 -5.53 -1.69 9.26
CA LEU A 168 -5.38 -2.35 7.96
C LEU A 168 -3.90 -2.44 7.53
N LEU A 169 -3.09 -1.41 7.73
CA LEU A 169 -1.65 -1.46 7.45
C LEU A 169 -0.97 -2.52 8.34
N ASP A 170 -1.16 -2.41 9.65
CA ASP A 170 -0.40 -3.18 10.63
C ASP A 170 -0.75 -4.66 10.56
N TYR A 171 -2.03 -5.01 10.42
CA TYR A 171 -2.49 -6.41 10.39
C TYR A 171 -2.71 -6.94 8.97
N GLY A 172 -2.80 -6.08 7.95
CA GLY A 172 -3.20 -6.50 6.60
C GLY A 172 -4.67 -6.89 6.48
N ILE A 173 -5.44 -6.82 7.57
CA ILE A 173 -6.86 -7.14 7.59
C ILE A 173 -7.56 -6.38 8.72
N VAL A 174 -8.78 -5.92 8.47
CA VAL A 174 -9.64 -5.31 9.49
C VAL A 174 -11.11 -5.58 9.20
N ARG A 175 -11.88 -5.84 10.26
CA ARG A 175 -13.34 -5.91 10.21
C ARG A 175 -13.94 -4.54 10.49
N VAL A 176 -14.86 -4.09 9.64
CA VAL A 176 -15.72 -2.94 9.88
C VAL A 176 -17.09 -3.44 10.32
N SER A 177 -17.41 -3.31 11.61
CA SER A 177 -18.65 -3.83 12.18
C SER A 177 -19.79 -2.82 12.11
N GLY A 178 -21.03 -3.30 11.94
CA GLY A 178 -22.22 -2.45 12.03
C GLY A 178 -22.44 -1.57 10.79
N LEU A 179 -22.03 -2.04 9.62
CA LEU A 179 -22.23 -1.36 8.34
C LEU A 179 -23.69 -1.43 7.87
N GLY A 180 -24.43 -2.45 8.30
CA GLY A 180 -25.80 -2.76 7.83
C GLY A 180 -25.79 -3.66 6.60
N THR A 181 -26.94 -4.22 6.22
CA THR A 181 -27.03 -5.25 5.16
C THR A 181 -27.50 -4.71 3.80
N GLU A 182 -27.63 -3.39 3.67
CA GLU A 182 -28.05 -2.76 2.40
C GLU A 182 -26.91 -2.86 1.38
N PRO A 183 -27.16 -3.34 0.15
CA PRO A 183 -26.11 -3.56 -0.84
C PRO A 183 -25.17 -2.36 -1.03
N GLU A 184 -25.72 -1.15 -1.10
CA GLU A 184 -25.04 0.12 -1.37
C GLU A 184 -23.94 0.45 -0.35
N GLN A 185 -23.96 -0.20 0.82
CA GLN A 185 -22.91 -0.03 1.82
C GLN A 185 -21.56 -0.62 1.38
N THR A 186 -21.56 -1.50 0.38
CA THR A 186 -20.31 -2.04 -0.20
C THR A 186 -19.50 -0.91 -0.82
N GLU A 187 -20.17 -0.04 -1.57
CA GLU A 187 -19.62 1.14 -2.21
C GLU A 187 -19.18 2.17 -1.17
N VAL A 188 -19.95 2.37 -0.09
CA VAL A 188 -19.57 3.24 1.03
C VAL A 188 -18.24 2.79 1.63
N LEU A 189 -18.13 1.49 1.93
CA LEU A 189 -16.93 0.90 2.51
C LEU A 189 -15.72 1.02 1.57
N ALA A 190 -15.89 0.69 0.28
CA ALA A 190 -14.81 0.81 -0.70
C ALA A 190 -14.34 2.26 -0.88
N ASN A 191 -15.29 3.21 -0.94
CA ASN A 191 -15.00 4.63 -1.10
C ASN A 191 -14.33 5.27 0.11
N LEU A 192 -14.18 4.58 1.25
CA LEU A 192 -13.25 5.02 2.30
C LEU A 192 -11.81 4.93 1.78
N LEU A 193 -11.46 3.85 1.09
CA LEU A 193 -10.12 3.52 0.65
C LEU A 193 -9.74 4.14 -0.69
N GLY A 194 -10.69 4.28 -1.62
CA GLY A 194 -10.39 4.73 -2.97
C GLY A 194 -11.49 4.39 -3.98
N PRO A 195 -11.31 4.76 -5.26
CA PRO A 195 -12.20 4.32 -6.32
C PRO A 195 -12.14 2.80 -6.48
N ILE A 196 -13.29 2.21 -6.79
CA ILE A 196 -13.39 0.77 -7.10
C ILE A 196 -12.66 0.49 -8.41
N HIS A 197 -11.81 -0.53 -8.39
CA HIS A 197 -11.13 -1.08 -9.56
C HIS A 197 -11.97 -2.19 -10.18
N GLU A 198 -12.62 -1.89 -11.30
CA GLU A 198 -13.38 -2.85 -12.08
C GLU A 198 -12.46 -3.76 -12.90
N THR A 199 -12.66 -5.07 -12.81
CA THR A 199 -11.92 -6.07 -13.60
C THR A 199 -12.85 -6.81 -14.57
N THR A 200 -12.31 -7.39 -15.64
CA THR A 200 -13.11 -8.21 -16.57
C THR A 200 -13.73 -9.44 -15.90
N VAL A 201 -13.06 -10.02 -14.89
CA VAL A 201 -13.49 -11.27 -14.22
C VAL A 201 -14.55 -11.00 -13.15
N TYR A 202 -14.40 -9.92 -12.38
CA TYR A 202 -15.25 -9.62 -11.23
C TYR A 202 -16.23 -8.46 -11.46
N GLY A 203 -16.00 -7.63 -12.48
CA GLY A 203 -16.79 -6.43 -12.75
C GLY A 203 -16.59 -5.35 -11.69
N TYR A 204 -17.50 -4.39 -11.65
CA TYR A 204 -17.51 -3.31 -10.64
C TYR A 204 -17.76 -3.85 -9.23
N ILE A 205 -18.83 -4.64 -9.04
CA ILE A 205 -19.10 -5.37 -7.79
C ILE A 205 -19.51 -6.78 -8.13
N TYR A 206 -18.91 -7.73 -7.43
CA TYR A 206 -19.13 -9.14 -7.61
C TYR A 206 -20.01 -9.74 -6.51
N ASP A 207 -21.18 -10.24 -6.89
CA ASP A 207 -22.07 -10.96 -5.98
C ASP A 207 -21.64 -12.42 -5.81
N VAL A 208 -21.09 -12.73 -4.63
CA VAL A 208 -20.70 -14.08 -4.22
C VAL A 208 -21.91 -14.77 -3.60
N ARG A 209 -22.70 -15.41 -4.46
CA ARG A 209 -23.82 -16.28 -4.12
C ARG A 209 -23.63 -17.65 -4.75
N ALA A 210 -24.12 -18.69 -4.09
CA ALA A 210 -24.10 -20.02 -4.70
C ALA A 210 -25.05 -20.05 -5.91
N GLU A 211 -24.57 -20.57 -7.04
CA GLU A 211 -25.34 -20.69 -8.28
C GLU A 211 -25.44 -22.17 -8.70
N PRO A 212 -26.55 -22.61 -9.33
CA PRO A 212 -26.67 -23.98 -9.84
C PRO A 212 -25.62 -24.35 -10.88
N VAL A 213 -25.17 -23.36 -11.67
CA VAL A 213 -24.08 -23.49 -12.65
C VAL A 213 -23.11 -22.35 -12.44
N ALA A 214 -22.01 -22.61 -11.73
CA ALA A 214 -21.04 -21.60 -11.35
C ALA A 214 -19.86 -21.54 -12.33
N LYS A 215 -19.59 -20.35 -12.89
CA LYS A 215 -18.36 -20.08 -13.68
C LYS A 215 -17.10 -19.99 -12.80
N LEU A 216 -17.26 -19.63 -11.53
CA LEU A 216 -16.17 -19.41 -10.58
C LEU A 216 -16.42 -20.22 -9.31
N GLY A 217 -15.34 -20.76 -8.72
CA GLY A 217 -15.41 -21.52 -7.47
C GLY A 217 -16.06 -20.72 -6.33
N ALA A 218 -15.96 -19.38 -6.37
CA ALA A 218 -16.64 -18.42 -5.49
C ALA A 218 -18.14 -18.71 -5.32
N LYS A 219 -18.79 -19.13 -6.41
CA LYS A 219 -20.24 -19.33 -6.51
C LYS A 219 -20.68 -20.78 -6.25
N THR A 220 -19.89 -21.55 -5.51
CA THR A 220 -20.20 -22.94 -5.12
C THR A 220 -20.27 -23.08 -3.59
N GLY A 221 -20.88 -24.13 -3.05
CA GLY A 221 -20.80 -24.43 -1.61
C GLY A 221 -19.51 -25.11 -1.15
N MET A 222 -18.62 -25.47 -2.09
CA MET A 222 -17.36 -26.16 -1.80
C MET A 222 -16.39 -25.29 -0.99
N PRO A 223 -15.52 -25.86 -0.14
CA PRO A 223 -14.53 -25.09 0.57
C PRO A 223 -13.52 -24.47 -0.41
N GLN A 224 -12.99 -23.32 -0.02
CA GLN A 224 -11.93 -22.63 -0.75
C GLN A 224 -10.71 -22.54 0.13
N ALA A 225 -9.61 -23.10 -0.37
CA ALA A 225 -8.32 -22.96 0.28
C ALA A 225 -7.92 -21.47 0.30
N PRO A 226 -7.15 -21.03 1.31
CA PRO A 226 -6.56 -19.70 1.31
C PRO A 226 -5.83 -19.40 0.00
N HIS A 227 -6.09 -18.22 -0.58
CA HIS A 227 -5.46 -17.73 -1.80
C HIS A 227 -5.41 -16.20 -1.77
N ILE A 228 -4.64 -15.61 -2.68
CA ILE A 228 -4.82 -14.21 -3.06
C ILE A 228 -5.64 -14.15 -4.36
N ASP A 229 -6.49 -13.14 -4.49
CA ASP A 229 -7.25 -12.91 -5.70
C ASP A 229 -6.35 -12.38 -6.83
N ASP A 230 -6.62 -12.85 -8.05
CA ASP A 230 -5.95 -12.41 -9.28
C ASP A 230 -4.40 -12.44 -9.24
N ALA A 231 -3.80 -13.46 -8.62
CA ALA A 231 -2.34 -13.70 -8.60
C ALA A 231 -1.66 -13.64 -9.99
N PHE A 232 -2.42 -13.77 -11.06
CA PHE A 232 -2.04 -13.76 -12.48
C PHE A 232 -2.10 -12.38 -13.16
N ALA A 233 -2.68 -11.34 -12.56
CA ALA A 233 -2.83 -10.01 -13.19
C ALA A 233 -1.62 -9.11 -12.92
N TYR A 234 -0.95 -8.51 -13.91
CA TYR A 234 0.29 -7.72 -13.66
C TYR A 234 0.20 -6.76 -12.46
N SER A 235 -0.91 -6.05 -12.34
CA SER A 235 -1.29 -5.32 -11.13
C SER A 235 -2.48 -6.06 -10.48
N PRO A 236 -2.25 -6.96 -9.51
CA PRO A 236 -3.34 -7.63 -8.83
C PRO A 236 -4.10 -6.63 -7.93
N PRO A 237 -5.38 -6.90 -7.61
CA PRO A 237 -6.15 -6.14 -6.64
C PRO A 237 -5.34 -5.81 -5.39
N GLY A 238 -5.44 -4.56 -4.93
CA GLY A 238 -4.70 -4.07 -3.77
C GLY A 238 -5.39 -4.47 -2.47
N ILE A 239 -6.54 -3.85 -2.20
CA ILE A 239 -7.40 -4.15 -1.07
C ILE A 239 -8.67 -4.82 -1.57
N ASP A 240 -8.96 -6.02 -1.06
CA ASP A 240 -10.26 -6.66 -1.25
C ASP A 240 -11.25 -6.14 -0.21
N VAL A 241 -12.44 -5.80 -0.69
CA VAL A 241 -13.55 -5.29 0.11
C VAL A 241 -14.68 -6.29 0.05
N PHE A 242 -14.85 -7.05 1.13
CA PHE A 242 -15.98 -7.97 1.27
C PHE A 242 -17.04 -7.36 2.17
N HIS A 243 -18.30 -7.43 1.77
CA HIS A 243 -19.43 -7.01 2.57
C HIS A 243 -20.43 -8.16 2.73
N CYS A 244 -20.73 -8.54 3.97
CA CYS A 244 -21.62 -9.65 4.27
C CYS A 244 -23.07 -9.18 4.37
N LEU A 245 -23.89 -9.51 3.39
CA LEU A 245 -25.32 -9.19 3.39
C LEU A 245 -26.12 -10.29 4.09
N HIS A 246 -25.72 -11.54 3.87
CA HIS A 246 -26.32 -12.70 4.52
C HIS A 246 -25.27 -13.81 4.69
N ASN A 247 -25.24 -14.46 5.85
CA ASN A 247 -24.39 -15.62 6.09
C ASN A 247 -25.22 -16.82 6.55
N THR A 248 -24.62 -18.01 6.47
CA THR A 248 -25.20 -19.24 7.04
C THR A 248 -24.82 -19.41 8.50
N ASP A 249 -25.61 -20.17 9.25
CA ASP A 249 -25.31 -20.57 10.63
C ASP A 249 -24.39 -21.81 10.69
N ILE A 250 -24.33 -22.62 9.62
CA ILE A 250 -23.57 -23.87 9.57
C ILE A 250 -22.55 -23.82 8.45
N GLY A 251 -21.27 -23.97 8.80
CA GLY A 251 -20.16 -23.82 7.84
C GLY A 251 -20.01 -22.38 7.37
N GLY A 252 -19.42 -22.18 6.19
CA GLY A 252 -19.26 -20.87 5.56
C GLY A 252 -18.37 -19.89 6.33
N MET A 253 -17.56 -20.43 7.24
CA MET A 253 -16.58 -19.67 8.03
C MET A 253 -15.54 -19.08 7.09
N SER A 254 -15.19 -17.82 7.29
CA SER A 254 -14.09 -17.18 6.59
C SER A 254 -12.78 -17.62 7.23
N THR A 255 -11.79 -17.97 6.40
CA THR A 255 -10.46 -18.36 6.86
C THR A 255 -9.45 -17.36 6.34
N TYR A 256 -8.59 -16.85 7.20
CA TYR A 256 -7.54 -15.88 6.87
C TYR A 256 -6.18 -16.38 7.31
N VAL A 257 -5.17 -16.10 6.49
CA VAL A 257 -3.78 -16.52 6.72
C VAL A 257 -2.85 -15.36 6.40
N ASP A 258 -2.00 -14.98 7.35
CA ASP A 258 -0.97 -13.98 7.13
C ASP A 258 0.22 -14.58 6.37
N GLY A 259 0.32 -14.29 5.08
CA GLY A 259 1.43 -14.79 4.27
C GLY A 259 2.78 -14.24 4.72
N PHE A 260 2.83 -13.11 5.42
CA PHE A 260 4.08 -12.61 6.02
C PHE A 260 4.51 -13.48 7.20
N ALA A 261 3.58 -13.91 8.05
CA ALA A 261 3.89 -14.84 9.15
C ALA A 261 4.40 -16.20 8.64
N ILE A 262 3.87 -16.67 7.51
CA ILE A 262 4.38 -17.86 6.82
C ILE A 262 5.80 -17.61 6.31
N ALA A 263 6.03 -16.51 5.61
CA ALA A 263 7.35 -16.16 5.07
C ALA A 263 8.42 -16.11 6.18
N GLU A 264 8.10 -15.49 7.33
CA GLU A 264 9.01 -15.45 8.48
C GLU A 264 9.25 -16.83 9.10
N SER A 265 8.22 -17.68 9.20
CA SER A 265 8.38 -19.06 9.70
C SER A 265 9.26 -19.90 8.78
N ILE A 266 9.07 -19.81 7.46
CA ILE A 266 9.93 -20.52 6.49
C ILE A 266 11.35 -19.98 6.54
N ARG A 267 11.55 -18.66 6.65
CA ARG A 267 12.89 -18.08 6.81
C ARG A 267 13.63 -18.67 8.01
N ALA A 268 12.93 -18.86 9.13
CA ALA A 268 13.52 -19.38 10.36
C ALA A 268 13.75 -20.90 10.33
N GLU A 269 12.83 -21.66 9.74
CA GLU A 269 12.77 -23.12 9.88
C GLU A 269 13.26 -23.88 8.63
N ALA A 270 13.19 -23.26 7.45
CA ALA A 270 13.56 -23.83 6.16
C ALA A 270 14.20 -22.76 5.25
N PRO A 271 15.39 -22.25 5.60
CA PRO A 271 16.02 -21.12 4.91
C PRO A 271 16.31 -21.38 3.42
N GLU A 272 16.62 -22.62 3.03
CA GLU A 272 16.79 -23.00 1.62
C GLU A 272 15.48 -22.84 0.82
N ALA A 273 14.34 -23.22 1.42
CA ALA A 273 13.04 -22.99 0.82
C ALA A 273 12.72 -21.50 0.75
N HIS A 274 13.06 -20.71 1.77
CA HIS A 274 12.89 -19.26 1.75
C HIS A 274 13.67 -18.59 0.62
N GLU A 275 14.92 -19.00 0.39
CA GLU A 275 15.75 -18.52 -0.71
C GLU A 275 15.09 -18.81 -2.06
N LEU A 276 14.63 -20.05 -2.29
CA LEU A 276 13.95 -20.41 -3.54
C LEU A 276 12.65 -19.61 -3.73
N LEU A 277 11.81 -19.50 -2.69
CA LEU A 277 10.54 -18.80 -2.75
C LEU A 277 10.67 -17.28 -3.00
N THR A 278 11.84 -16.71 -2.69
CA THR A 278 12.12 -15.28 -2.88
C THR A 278 12.90 -14.95 -4.15
N THR A 279 13.57 -15.93 -4.76
CA THR A 279 14.46 -15.71 -5.91
C THR A 279 14.02 -16.44 -7.19
N VAL A 280 13.38 -17.60 -7.07
CA VAL A 280 12.95 -18.41 -8.21
C VAL A 280 11.52 -18.03 -8.60
N PRO A 281 11.30 -17.47 -9.81
CA PRO A 281 9.98 -17.04 -10.23
C PRO A 281 9.09 -18.23 -10.61
N ILE A 282 7.84 -18.19 -10.18
CA ILE A 282 6.76 -19.08 -10.63
C ILE A 282 5.80 -18.33 -11.54
N GLN A 283 5.10 -19.06 -12.39
CA GLN A 283 4.12 -18.50 -13.29
C GLN A 283 2.70 -18.84 -12.83
N HIS A 284 1.81 -17.85 -12.85
CA HIS A 284 0.37 -18.04 -12.73
C HIS A 284 -0.31 -17.70 -14.05
N ILE A 285 -1.26 -18.53 -14.49
CA ILE A 285 -2.01 -18.32 -15.73
C ILE A 285 -3.50 -18.51 -15.46
N ARG A 286 -4.30 -17.54 -15.91
CA ARG A 286 -5.75 -17.63 -15.91
C ARG A 286 -6.30 -17.26 -17.29
N ARG A 287 -7.12 -18.16 -17.85
CA ARG A 287 -7.75 -17.96 -19.17
C ARG A 287 -9.26 -18.02 -19.04
N HIS A 288 -9.91 -16.98 -19.56
CA HIS A 288 -11.32 -16.94 -19.85
C HIS A 288 -11.43 -16.81 -21.38
N PRO A 289 -11.68 -17.91 -22.12
CA PRO A 289 -11.76 -17.89 -23.57
C PRO A 289 -12.69 -16.79 -24.06
N ASP A 290 -12.28 -16.08 -25.12
CA ASP A 290 -12.98 -14.95 -25.73
C ASP A 290 -13.16 -13.70 -24.83
N GLU A 291 -12.69 -13.73 -23.58
CA GLU A 291 -12.79 -12.63 -22.61
C GLU A 291 -11.39 -12.08 -22.24
N ILE A 292 -10.50 -12.89 -21.65
CA ILE A 292 -9.17 -12.44 -21.17
C ILE A 292 -8.17 -13.60 -20.93
N ASP A 293 -6.87 -13.38 -21.17
CA ASP A 293 -5.74 -14.26 -20.76
C ASP A 293 -4.79 -13.44 -19.88
N LEU A 294 -4.72 -13.81 -18.61
CA LEU A 294 -3.91 -13.15 -17.59
C LEU A 294 -2.74 -14.04 -17.20
N ARG A 295 -1.55 -13.44 -17.12
CA ARG A 295 -0.30 -14.12 -16.78
C ARG A 295 0.57 -13.25 -15.92
N PHE A 296 1.14 -13.86 -14.88
CA PHE A 296 2.17 -13.25 -14.07
C PHE A 296 3.31 -14.23 -13.89
N ARG A 297 4.54 -13.72 -13.85
CA ARG A 297 5.75 -14.47 -13.51
C ARG A 297 6.57 -13.67 -12.50
N GLY A 298 6.83 -14.24 -11.34
CA GLY A 298 7.58 -13.60 -10.27
C GLY A 298 7.72 -14.53 -9.06
N PRO A 299 8.53 -14.16 -8.05
CA PRO A 299 8.70 -14.96 -6.85
C PRO A 299 7.38 -15.05 -6.06
N LEU A 300 7.25 -16.10 -5.25
CA LEU A 300 6.11 -16.26 -4.35
C LEU A 300 6.14 -15.18 -3.25
N ILE A 301 7.32 -14.93 -2.72
CA ILE A 301 7.58 -13.97 -1.64
C ILE A 301 8.46 -12.85 -2.21
N SER A 302 7.93 -11.63 -2.26
CA SER A 302 8.71 -10.46 -2.65
C SER A 302 9.38 -9.83 -1.43
N LEU A 303 10.65 -9.45 -1.56
CA LEU A 303 11.41 -8.73 -0.54
C LEU A 303 11.63 -7.26 -0.90
N ASP A 304 11.73 -6.39 0.10
CA ASP A 304 12.20 -5.02 -0.04
C ASP A 304 13.75 -4.93 -0.10
N GLU A 305 14.29 -3.73 -0.28
CA GLU A 305 15.74 -3.49 -0.33
C GLU A 305 16.47 -3.77 1.00
N TRP A 306 15.74 -3.97 2.10
CA TRP A 306 16.27 -4.36 3.41
C TRP A 306 16.08 -5.86 3.70
N GLY A 307 15.53 -6.64 2.75
CA GLY A 307 15.27 -8.06 2.89
C GLY A 307 14.01 -8.41 3.69
N ASN A 308 13.15 -7.43 4.03
CA ASN A 308 11.87 -7.71 4.67
C ASN A 308 10.84 -8.15 3.63
N THR A 309 9.90 -8.98 4.06
CA THR A 309 8.78 -9.39 3.21
C THR A 309 7.89 -8.18 2.89
N ARG A 310 7.72 -7.87 1.60
CA ARG A 310 6.87 -6.76 1.13
C ARG A 310 5.60 -7.21 0.42
N GLY A 311 5.52 -8.46 0.00
CA GLY A 311 4.37 -8.98 -0.74
C GLY A 311 4.39 -10.48 -0.89
N ILE A 312 3.20 -11.05 -1.02
CA ILE A 312 2.93 -12.46 -1.28
C ILE A 312 2.18 -12.54 -2.60
N ARG A 313 2.52 -13.53 -3.43
CA ARG A 313 1.89 -13.74 -4.72
C ARG A 313 1.72 -15.20 -5.04
N TYR A 314 0.59 -15.75 -4.61
CA TYR A 314 0.40 -17.18 -4.69
C TYR A 314 -1.05 -17.62 -4.81
N PHE A 315 -1.31 -18.40 -5.85
CA PHE A 315 -2.53 -19.16 -5.99
C PHE A 315 -2.21 -20.52 -6.64
N ASP A 316 -1.97 -21.53 -5.80
CA ASP A 316 -1.60 -22.91 -6.17
C ASP A 316 -2.39 -23.46 -7.39
N ARG A 317 -3.72 -23.30 -7.39
CA ARG A 317 -4.59 -23.83 -8.46
C ARG A 317 -4.47 -23.12 -9.81
N ALA A 318 -3.87 -21.93 -9.84
CA ALA A 318 -3.59 -21.17 -11.05
C ALA A 318 -2.10 -21.17 -11.41
N MET A 319 -1.26 -21.89 -10.67
CA MET A 319 0.15 -22.08 -10.99
C MET A 319 0.28 -22.85 -12.31
N ALA A 320 1.07 -22.31 -13.23
CA ALA A 320 1.41 -22.96 -14.49
C ALA A 320 2.50 -24.02 -14.28
N PRO A 321 2.79 -24.87 -15.29
CA PRO A 321 3.97 -25.73 -15.24
C PRO A 321 5.23 -24.91 -14.92
N LEU A 322 6.08 -25.42 -14.01
CA LEU A 322 7.31 -24.73 -13.63
C LEU A 322 8.23 -24.55 -14.85
N ASP A 323 8.70 -23.32 -15.03
CA ASP A 323 9.62 -22.90 -16.09
C ASP A 323 10.93 -22.41 -15.44
N VAL A 324 11.72 -23.38 -14.98
CA VAL A 324 12.95 -23.23 -14.20
C VAL A 324 14.00 -24.25 -14.69
N ASP A 325 15.27 -24.06 -14.30
CA ASP A 325 16.32 -25.02 -14.61
C ASP A 325 15.95 -26.43 -14.08
N PRO A 326 16.28 -27.51 -14.82
CA PRO A 326 15.88 -28.87 -14.45
C PRO A 326 16.25 -29.29 -13.02
N ASP A 327 17.43 -28.86 -12.54
CA ASP A 327 17.92 -29.18 -11.20
C ASP A 327 17.14 -28.44 -10.08
N LEU A 328 16.36 -27.40 -10.42
CA LEU A 328 15.54 -26.63 -9.49
C LEU A 328 14.07 -27.11 -9.44
N VAL A 329 13.63 -27.98 -10.34
CA VAL A 329 12.21 -28.40 -10.41
C VAL A 329 11.76 -29.06 -9.10
N GLU A 330 12.45 -30.10 -8.64
CA GLU A 330 12.11 -30.79 -7.38
C GLU A 330 12.32 -29.89 -6.15
N PRO A 331 13.47 -29.19 -5.98
CA PRO A 331 13.65 -28.24 -4.88
C PRO A 331 12.56 -27.16 -4.81
N MET A 332 12.13 -26.64 -5.95
CA MET A 332 11.07 -25.62 -5.99
C MET A 332 9.73 -26.22 -5.54
N TYR A 333 9.39 -27.44 -5.95
CA TYR A 333 8.19 -28.12 -5.45
C TYR A 333 8.25 -28.38 -3.95
N ASP A 334 9.41 -28.74 -3.40
CA ASP A 334 9.60 -28.89 -1.95
C ASP A 334 9.42 -27.56 -1.22
N ALA A 335 9.97 -26.47 -1.75
CA ALA A 335 9.81 -25.13 -1.18
C ALA A 335 8.34 -24.66 -1.21
N ILE A 336 7.64 -24.86 -2.33
CA ILE A 336 6.20 -24.59 -2.45
C ILE A 336 5.40 -25.45 -1.46
N ARG A 337 5.81 -26.70 -1.24
CA ARG A 337 5.17 -27.59 -0.27
C ARG A 337 5.32 -27.08 1.16
N GLU A 338 6.47 -26.52 1.54
CA GLU A 338 6.65 -25.88 2.84
C GLU A 338 5.71 -24.69 3.05
N TYR A 339 5.47 -23.90 2.01
CA TYR A 339 4.49 -22.81 2.04
C TYR A 339 3.05 -23.36 2.17
N ASN A 340 2.68 -24.32 1.32
CA ASN A 340 1.37 -24.96 1.32
C ASN A 340 1.05 -25.62 2.67
N ARG A 341 2.03 -26.28 3.33
CA ARG A 341 1.82 -26.91 4.64
C ARG A 341 1.41 -25.89 5.69
N ARG A 342 2.11 -24.76 5.78
CA ARG A 342 1.79 -23.68 6.75
C ARG A 342 0.48 -22.99 6.39
N MET A 343 0.20 -22.78 5.11
CA MET A 343 -1.04 -22.16 4.62
C MET A 343 -2.30 -22.90 5.06
N VAL A 344 -2.24 -24.22 5.25
CA VAL A 344 -3.39 -25.03 5.68
C VAL A 344 -3.25 -25.55 7.12
N ASP A 345 -2.17 -25.19 7.82
CA ASP A 345 -1.95 -25.60 9.21
C ASP A 345 -2.90 -24.81 10.13
N PRO A 346 -3.71 -25.46 10.98
CA PRO A 346 -4.57 -24.79 11.95
C PRO A 346 -3.83 -23.82 12.87
N ALA A 347 -2.52 -23.94 13.05
CA ALA A 347 -1.72 -22.98 13.80
C ALA A 347 -1.60 -21.61 13.11
N PHE A 348 -1.80 -21.54 11.78
CA PHE A 348 -1.71 -20.32 10.96
C PHE A 348 -3.06 -19.78 10.51
N VAL A 349 -4.11 -20.60 10.53
CA VAL A 349 -5.42 -20.25 10.00
C VAL A 349 -6.28 -19.59 11.07
N ALA A 350 -6.53 -18.30 10.92
CA ALA A 350 -7.55 -17.60 11.69
C ALA A 350 -8.92 -17.86 11.05
N GLU A 351 -9.79 -18.60 11.75
CA GLU A 351 -11.15 -18.91 11.28
C GLU A 351 -12.18 -18.09 12.07
N ILE A 352 -12.99 -17.30 11.36
CA ILE A 352 -14.05 -16.49 11.97
C ILE A 352 -15.36 -16.58 11.20
N ARG A 353 -16.48 -16.37 11.90
CA ARG A 353 -17.78 -16.12 11.26
C ARG A 353 -17.94 -14.61 11.06
N VAL A 354 -18.06 -14.21 9.80
CA VAL A 354 -18.41 -12.83 9.42
C VAL A 354 -19.94 -12.68 9.53
N SER A 355 -20.41 -11.70 10.28
CA SER A 355 -21.86 -11.50 10.52
C SER A 355 -22.49 -10.66 9.40
N PRO A 356 -23.80 -10.81 9.14
CA PRO A 356 -24.53 -9.83 8.32
C PRO A 356 -24.31 -8.40 8.82
N GLY A 357 -23.94 -7.50 7.91
CA GLY A 357 -23.57 -6.12 8.21
C GLY A 357 -22.11 -5.91 8.61
N ASP A 358 -21.27 -6.94 8.59
CA ASP A 358 -19.82 -6.79 8.69
C ASP A 358 -19.20 -6.56 7.29
N GLY A 359 -18.26 -5.62 7.24
CA GLY A 359 -17.32 -5.44 6.14
C GLY A 359 -15.94 -5.99 6.50
N MET A 360 -15.21 -6.55 5.53
CA MET A 360 -13.83 -6.99 5.69
C MET A 360 -12.98 -6.27 4.65
N LEU A 361 -11.92 -5.60 5.12
CA LEU A 361 -10.90 -5.00 4.28
C LEU A 361 -9.64 -5.85 4.40
N ILE A 362 -9.11 -6.31 3.27
CA ILE A 362 -8.02 -7.30 3.22
C ILE A 362 -6.95 -6.80 2.27
N ASP A 363 -5.72 -6.65 2.75
CA ASP A 363 -4.55 -6.44 1.91
C ASP A 363 -4.24 -7.73 1.13
N ASN A 364 -4.72 -7.79 -0.11
CA ASN A 364 -4.63 -8.97 -0.97
C ASN A 364 -3.17 -9.30 -1.38
N HIS A 365 -2.22 -8.40 -1.10
CA HIS A 365 -0.79 -8.63 -1.33
C HIS A 365 -0.10 -9.24 -0.10
N ARG A 366 -0.84 -9.51 0.98
CA ARG A 366 -0.32 -10.06 2.24
C ARG A 366 -1.19 -11.19 2.78
N VAL A 367 -2.49 -10.93 2.94
CA VAL A 367 -3.42 -11.82 3.65
C VAL A 367 -4.13 -12.70 2.64
N MET A 368 -3.86 -14.00 2.73
CA MET A 368 -4.58 -14.99 1.95
C MET A 368 -5.92 -15.26 2.61
N HIS A 369 -6.96 -15.47 1.81
CA HIS A 369 -8.31 -15.66 2.29
C HIS A 369 -8.99 -16.87 1.64
N GLY A 370 -9.95 -17.45 2.35
CA GLY A 370 -10.67 -18.63 1.93
C GLY A 370 -11.93 -18.82 2.77
N ARG A 371 -12.51 -20.00 2.68
CA ARG A 371 -13.68 -20.35 3.48
C ARG A 371 -13.92 -21.84 3.59
N THR A 372 -14.60 -22.24 4.66
CA THR A 372 -15.12 -23.60 4.81
C THR A 372 -16.32 -23.86 3.90
N ALA A 373 -16.69 -25.13 3.78
CA ALA A 373 -17.86 -25.55 3.03
C ALA A 373 -19.16 -25.02 3.65
N PHE A 374 -20.20 -24.84 2.85
CA PHE A 374 -21.54 -24.50 3.31
C PHE A 374 -22.62 -25.09 2.41
N ASP A 375 -23.86 -25.11 2.88
CA ASP A 375 -25.02 -25.50 2.08
C ASP A 375 -25.31 -24.43 0.99
N PRO A 376 -25.19 -24.75 -0.31
CA PRO A 376 -25.51 -23.81 -1.39
C PRO A 376 -26.91 -23.19 -1.30
N SER A 377 -27.86 -23.87 -0.66
CA SER A 377 -29.24 -23.39 -0.49
C SER A 377 -29.44 -22.41 0.67
N SER A 378 -28.40 -22.16 1.47
CA SER A 378 -28.50 -21.33 2.68
C SER A 378 -28.74 -19.84 2.42
N GLY A 379 -28.74 -19.39 1.18
CA GLY A 379 -28.86 -17.98 0.83
C GLY A 379 -27.65 -17.11 1.21
N ARG A 380 -26.47 -17.71 1.50
CA ARG A 380 -25.25 -16.94 1.80
C ARG A 380 -24.95 -15.95 0.67
N HIS A 381 -24.72 -14.69 1.03
CA HIS A 381 -24.47 -13.60 0.10
C HIS A 381 -23.43 -12.63 0.64
N ILE A 382 -22.27 -12.63 -0.03
CA ILE A 382 -21.21 -11.65 0.18
C ILE A 382 -21.08 -10.82 -1.11
N ARG A 383 -20.89 -9.51 -0.99
CA ARG A 383 -20.46 -8.65 -2.12
C ARG A 383 -18.96 -8.44 -2.03
N LEU A 384 -18.27 -8.46 -3.17
CA LEU A 384 -16.84 -8.26 -3.30
C LEU A 384 -16.57 -7.12 -4.29
N CYS A 385 -15.63 -6.24 -3.96
CA CYS A 385 -15.00 -5.35 -4.93
C CYS A 385 -13.54 -5.09 -4.52
N HIS A 386 -12.79 -4.43 -5.39
CA HIS A 386 -11.36 -4.20 -5.19
C HIS A 386 -11.04 -2.71 -5.20
N VAL A 387 -10.06 -2.30 -4.42
CA VAL A 387 -9.49 -0.94 -4.45
C VAL A 387 -7.98 -1.04 -4.71
N PRO A 388 -7.40 -0.21 -5.58
CA PRO A 388 -5.96 -0.17 -5.77
C PRO A 388 -5.22 0.16 -4.46
N ARG A 389 -4.07 -0.46 -4.23
CA ARG A 389 -3.34 -0.30 -2.95
C ARG A 389 -2.76 1.11 -2.80
N ASP A 390 -2.36 1.72 -3.91
CA ASP A 390 -1.85 3.08 -3.98
C ASP A 390 -2.91 4.13 -3.61
N GLU A 391 -4.17 3.92 -3.99
CA GLU A 391 -5.31 4.75 -3.57
C GLU A 391 -5.46 4.74 -2.04
N PHE A 392 -5.46 3.55 -1.45
CA PHE A 392 -5.49 3.38 0.01
C PHE A 392 -4.29 4.06 0.68
N HIS A 393 -3.07 3.74 0.24
CA HIS A 393 -1.86 4.34 0.80
C HIS A 393 -1.87 5.87 0.67
N GLY A 394 -2.30 6.41 -0.47
CA GLY A 394 -2.42 7.85 -0.69
C GLY A 394 -3.38 8.51 0.29
N ARG A 395 -4.58 7.95 0.48
CA ARG A 395 -5.55 8.46 1.46
C ARG A 395 -5.07 8.34 2.90
N TRP A 396 -4.40 7.25 3.25
CA TRP A 396 -3.76 7.13 4.55
C TRP A 396 -2.70 8.20 4.76
N ARG A 397 -1.82 8.45 3.78
CA ARG A 397 -0.78 9.48 3.87
C ARG A 397 -1.40 10.86 4.10
N GLU A 398 -2.47 11.20 3.39
CA GLU A 398 -3.14 12.50 3.58
C GLU A 398 -3.79 12.63 4.97
N LEU A 399 -4.43 11.57 5.47
CA LEU A 399 -5.03 11.61 6.80
C LEU A 399 -3.95 11.62 7.90
N ALA A 400 -2.91 10.79 7.77
CA ALA A 400 -1.77 10.75 8.66
C ALA A 400 -1.02 12.09 8.66
N ARG A 401 -0.90 12.78 7.53
CA ARG A 401 -0.30 14.12 7.48
C ARG A 401 -0.97 15.10 8.45
N ARG A 402 -2.29 15.02 8.60
CA ARG A 402 -3.08 15.90 9.47
C ARG A 402 -3.08 15.47 10.94
N LEU A 403 -3.11 14.16 11.19
CA LEU A 403 -3.40 13.59 12.52
C LEU A 403 -2.22 12.81 13.13
N ALA A 404 -1.26 12.41 12.31
CA ALA A 404 -0.05 11.67 12.67
C ALA A 404 1.18 12.07 11.81
N PRO A 405 1.65 13.34 11.89
CA PRO A 405 2.66 13.87 10.96
C PRO A 405 3.98 13.07 10.89
N ALA A 406 4.33 12.34 11.95
CA ALA A 406 5.54 11.53 11.99
C ALA A 406 5.49 10.30 11.05
N ASP A 407 4.29 9.87 10.66
CA ASP A 407 4.08 8.59 9.97
C ASP A 407 3.86 8.75 8.46
N HIS A 408 3.38 9.91 8.00
CA HIS A 408 2.85 10.07 6.64
C HIS A 408 3.87 9.78 5.51
N ASP A 409 5.17 9.78 5.79
CA ASP A 409 6.25 9.51 4.84
C ASP A 409 6.94 8.16 5.05
N LEU A 410 6.40 7.31 5.92
CA LEU A 410 6.89 5.95 6.08
C LEU A 410 6.88 5.23 4.72
N HIS A 411 7.94 4.47 4.46
CA HIS A 411 8.02 3.58 3.34
C HIS A 411 7.10 2.40 3.61
N LEU A 412 5.98 2.36 2.89
CA LEU A 412 5.01 1.29 2.96
C LEU A 412 5.33 0.24 1.87
N PRO A 413 5.05 -1.05 2.13
CA PRO A 413 5.32 -2.12 1.18
C PRO A 413 4.53 -1.91 -0.10
N GLN A 414 5.22 -1.98 -1.24
CA GLN A 414 4.60 -1.85 -2.57
C GLN A 414 3.93 -3.15 -3.04
N GLY A 415 4.01 -4.23 -2.24
CA GLY A 415 3.42 -5.51 -2.59
C GLY A 415 4.27 -6.34 -3.53
N SER A 416 3.61 -7.25 -4.24
CA SER A 416 4.22 -8.27 -5.11
C SER A 416 4.10 -7.91 -6.60
N LEU A 417 4.44 -6.67 -6.93
CA LEU A 417 4.32 -6.11 -8.29
C LEU A 417 5.49 -6.49 -9.22
N THR A 418 6.64 -6.90 -8.65
CA THR A 418 7.84 -7.37 -9.39
C THR A 418 8.64 -8.35 -8.54
#